data_AF-A0A9W9DZ64-F1
#
_entry.id   AF-A0A9W9DZ64-F1
#
_cell.length_a   1.000
_cell.length_b   1.000
_cell.length_c   1.000
_cell.angle_alpha   90.00
_cell.angle_beta   90.00
_cell.angle_gamma   90.00
#
_symmetry.space_group_name_H-M   'P 1'
#
loop_
_entity.id
_entity.type
_entity.pdbx_description
1 polymer ?
#
loop_
_entity_poly.entity_id
_entity_poly.type
_entity_poly.pdbx_seq_one_letter_code
_entity_poly.pdbx_strand_id
1 'polypeptide(L)'
;MSVSSSSIAPEHLNSSGCRIQYSESKGRGVYASREIPRNTVIEISPVLFFGKEEYEKYGKYTVLDHYTFKWKDGRMALALGLGSLFNHSNSPNVSYTLDPCTDSIRYRTVRNIDPDEELCIFYGHNLWFDPVDTTVSVINSELEDGWGGLSAAWNDYDDPGKLSNSVDQNEIVDDHSLPFTMLKPPPEEEDLATVRTEALHLVLAWVVDVPESRQITTLLKWLKNSGLEDASLGHLKRIRKQDGKTTLLLTVDPTPPELPVELELASPFQIPVPSSAALTLTSLSLKATFWPTFYAPKRKGEVEHWSRGKVEWAREAMKVVETEALKSQSENELPISAFMPASYGGGENEKVAVACDTRNSNSHPLRHAVLNLIRRVADLEADNSPSSENGSNYLLTGRSVFLSHEPCIMCSMALLHSRVKQIFYLNPMRRTGGCGGVTCLPTLQGVNHRFEVFVWKEVVSKLVINEALDA
;
A
#
# COMPACT_ATOMS: atom_id res chain seq x y z
N MET A 1 -19.97 41.32 -42.84
CA MET A 1 -20.78 40.81 -41.72
C MET A 1 -20.55 39.30 -41.66
N SER A 2 -19.62 38.85 -40.82
CA SER A 2 -19.28 37.43 -40.68
C SER A 2 -20.32 36.75 -39.80
N VAL A 3 -21.12 35.86 -40.40
CA VAL A 3 -22.01 34.98 -39.66
C VAL A 3 -21.12 33.94 -38.96
N SER A 4 -20.98 34.08 -37.64
CA SER A 4 -20.43 33.03 -36.78
C SER A 4 -21.36 31.82 -36.87
N SER A 5 -20.90 30.75 -37.51
CA SER A 5 -21.59 29.47 -37.51
C SER A 5 -21.30 28.76 -36.19
N SER A 6 -22.03 29.09 -35.13
CA SER A 6 -22.04 28.26 -33.93
C SER A 6 -22.55 26.87 -34.34
N SER A 7 -21.69 25.86 -34.26
CA SER A 7 -22.06 24.47 -34.53
C SER A 7 -23.15 24.03 -33.54
N ILE A 8 -24.38 23.91 -34.02
CA ILE A 8 -25.54 23.54 -33.20
C ILE A 8 -25.45 22.05 -32.91
N ALA A 9 -25.15 21.69 -31.66
CA ALA A 9 -25.26 20.32 -31.18
C ALA A 9 -26.74 19.94 -30.99
N PRO A 10 -27.11 18.66 -31.20
CA PRO A 10 -28.50 18.20 -31.00
C PRO A 10 -28.94 18.39 -29.55
N GLU A 11 -30.18 18.84 -29.36
CA GLU A 11 -30.80 18.95 -28.04
C GLU A 11 -31.07 17.55 -27.48
N HIS A 12 -30.49 17.25 -26.31
CA HIS A 12 -30.60 15.96 -25.65
C HIS A 12 -31.62 16.02 -24.52
N LEU A 13 -32.52 15.04 -24.43
CA LEU A 13 -33.49 14.94 -23.34
C LEU A 13 -32.77 14.51 -22.05
N ASN A 14 -32.38 15.47 -21.22
CA ASN A 14 -31.78 15.21 -19.90
C ASN A 14 -32.47 16.00 -18.78
N SER A 15 -33.07 15.31 -17.81
CA SER A 15 -33.69 15.93 -16.62
C SER A 15 -32.68 16.41 -15.56
N SER A 16 -31.41 16.01 -15.68
CA SER A 16 -30.31 16.33 -14.76
C SER A 16 -29.68 17.70 -15.03
N GLY A 17 -30.08 18.40 -16.09
CA GLY A 17 -29.56 19.72 -16.44
C GLY A 17 -28.21 19.68 -17.15
N CYS A 18 -28.00 18.70 -18.03
CA CYS A 18 -26.83 18.66 -18.92
C CYS A 18 -27.27 18.90 -20.37
N ARG A 19 -26.43 19.61 -21.13
CA ARG A 19 -26.60 19.91 -22.56
C ARG A 19 -25.33 19.55 -23.31
N ILE A 20 -25.45 19.10 -24.55
CA ILE A 20 -24.28 18.82 -25.40
C ILE A 20 -23.89 20.11 -26.10
N GLN A 21 -22.60 20.44 -26.13
CA GLN A 21 -22.07 21.51 -26.98
C GLN A 21 -20.88 21.03 -27.80
N TYR A 22 -20.55 21.79 -28.83
CA TYR A 22 -19.31 21.62 -29.58
C TYR A 22 -18.27 22.63 -29.10
N SER A 23 -17.06 22.15 -28.87
CA SER A 23 -15.85 22.93 -28.60
C SER A 23 -14.87 22.74 -29.76
N GLU A 24 -14.21 23.81 -30.20
CA GLU A 24 -13.26 23.77 -31.32
C GLU A 24 -12.06 22.85 -31.03
N SER A 25 -11.66 22.69 -29.76
CA SER A 25 -10.48 21.92 -29.36
C SER A 25 -10.76 20.48 -28.94
N LYS A 26 -11.97 20.19 -28.41
CA LYS A 26 -12.33 18.89 -27.83
C LYS A 26 -13.48 18.18 -28.54
N GLY A 27 -14.05 18.78 -29.58
CA GLY A 27 -15.23 18.23 -30.26
C GLY A 27 -16.48 18.35 -29.41
N ARG A 28 -17.30 17.29 -29.34
CA ARG A 28 -18.53 17.31 -28.52
C ARG A 28 -18.18 17.13 -27.05
N GLY A 29 -18.79 17.95 -26.18
CA GLY A 29 -18.67 17.86 -24.72
C GLY A 29 -20.03 17.98 -24.05
N VAL A 30 -20.08 17.60 -22.77
CA VAL A 30 -21.26 17.73 -21.92
C VAL A 30 -21.10 18.96 -21.05
N TYR A 31 -22.10 19.84 -21.00
CA TYR A 31 -22.07 21.11 -20.28
C TYR A 31 -23.26 21.21 -19.33
N ALA A 32 -23.13 21.95 -18.24
CA ALA A 32 -24.22 22.21 -17.33
C ALA A 32 -25.18 23.26 -17.93
N SER A 33 -26.49 23.02 -17.85
CA SER A 33 -27.52 24.00 -18.26
C SER A 33 -28.04 24.82 -17.08
N ARG A 34 -27.67 24.44 -15.86
CA ARG A 34 -28.02 25.07 -14.58
C ARG A 34 -27.00 24.62 -13.54
N GLU A 35 -27.04 25.22 -12.34
CA GLU A 35 -26.24 24.75 -11.23
C GLU A 35 -26.58 23.27 -10.89
N ILE A 36 -25.54 22.43 -10.76
CA ILE A 36 -25.69 21.02 -10.36
C ILE A 36 -24.95 20.81 -9.04
N PRO A 37 -25.65 20.46 -7.95
CA PRO A 37 -25.01 20.22 -6.65
C PRO A 37 -23.99 19.08 -6.70
N ARG A 38 -23.01 19.13 -5.80
CA ARG A 38 -22.09 18.02 -5.52
C ARG A 38 -22.85 16.72 -5.24
N ASN A 39 -22.27 15.59 -5.62
CA ASN A 39 -22.81 14.25 -5.43
C ASN A 39 -24.14 13.99 -6.16
N THR A 40 -24.46 14.75 -7.21
CA THR A 40 -25.64 14.50 -8.05
C THR A 40 -25.34 13.43 -9.09
N VAL A 41 -26.19 12.41 -9.21
CA VAL A 41 -26.11 11.44 -10.33
C VAL A 41 -26.69 12.12 -11.56
N ILE A 42 -25.85 12.34 -12.55
CA ILE A 42 -26.22 13.08 -13.76
C ILE A 42 -26.58 12.16 -14.93
N GLU A 43 -26.04 10.94 -14.92
CA GLU A 43 -26.23 9.96 -16.00
C GLU A 43 -25.99 8.54 -15.50
N ILE A 44 -26.76 7.59 -16.04
CA ILE A 44 -26.48 6.15 -15.98
C ILE A 44 -26.55 5.62 -17.41
N SER A 45 -25.41 5.35 -18.03
CA SER A 45 -25.35 4.87 -19.40
C SER A 45 -25.23 3.35 -19.42
N PRO A 46 -26.20 2.61 -19.99
CA PRO A 46 -26.01 1.19 -20.33
C PRO A 46 -24.82 1.02 -21.27
N VAL A 47 -24.19 -0.15 -21.28
CA VAL A 47 -23.02 -0.40 -22.14
C VAL A 47 -23.25 -1.46 -23.21
N LEU A 48 -22.59 -1.29 -24.34
CA LEU A 48 -22.41 -2.31 -25.36
C LEU A 48 -20.99 -2.90 -25.23
N PHE A 49 -20.89 -4.22 -25.05
CA PHE A 49 -19.59 -4.89 -24.93
C PHE A 49 -18.98 -5.30 -26.25
N PHE A 50 -17.65 -5.20 -26.32
CA PHE A 50 -16.79 -5.85 -27.29
C PHE A 50 -16.01 -6.95 -26.58
N GLY A 51 -15.95 -8.14 -27.18
CA GLY A 51 -15.11 -9.21 -26.68
C GLY A 51 -13.63 -8.81 -26.67
N LYS A 52 -12.84 -9.32 -25.74
CA LYS A 52 -11.40 -8.98 -25.64
C LYS A 52 -10.66 -9.22 -26.96
N GLU A 53 -10.85 -10.41 -27.56
CA GLU A 53 -10.21 -10.78 -28.83
C GLU A 53 -10.71 -9.91 -30.00
N GLU A 54 -12.01 -9.64 -30.04
CA GLU A 54 -12.63 -8.79 -31.07
C GLU A 54 -12.09 -7.35 -31.00
N TYR A 55 -11.95 -6.81 -29.80
CA TYR A 55 -11.39 -5.49 -29.58
C TYR A 55 -9.90 -5.44 -29.93
N GLU A 56 -9.12 -6.43 -29.48
CA GLU A 56 -7.69 -6.48 -29.74
C GLU A 56 -7.36 -6.63 -31.23
N LYS A 57 -8.22 -7.34 -31.97
CA LYS A 57 -8.02 -7.61 -33.40
C LYS A 57 -8.59 -6.50 -34.29
N TYR A 58 -9.68 -5.87 -33.89
CA TYR A 58 -10.41 -4.91 -34.72
C TYR A 58 -10.71 -3.60 -34.01
N GLY A 59 -11.34 -3.66 -32.83
CA GLY A 59 -11.88 -2.48 -32.13
C GLY A 59 -10.87 -1.37 -31.89
N LYS A 60 -9.67 -1.71 -31.40
CA LYS A 60 -8.60 -0.74 -31.08
C LYS A 60 -8.05 0.04 -32.27
N TYR A 61 -8.32 -0.42 -33.49
CA TYR A 61 -7.88 0.24 -34.73
C TYR A 61 -8.97 1.12 -35.36
N THR A 62 -10.08 1.33 -34.64
CA THR A 62 -11.21 2.15 -35.09
C THR A 62 -11.40 3.35 -34.20
N VAL A 63 -12.24 4.30 -34.63
CA VAL A 63 -12.63 5.47 -33.83
C VAL A 63 -13.23 5.08 -32.47
N LEU A 64 -13.76 3.87 -32.32
CA LEU A 64 -14.36 3.38 -31.08
C LEU A 64 -13.36 3.27 -29.93
N ASP A 65 -12.07 3.08 -30.22
CA ASP A 65 -11.00 2.99 -29.20
C ASP A 65 -11.04 4.18 -28.23
N HIS A 66 -11.40 5.36 -28.74
CA HIS A 66 -11.46 6.61 -27.98
C HIS A 66 -12.72 6.78 -27.13
N TYR A 67 -13.73 5.91 -27.30
CA TYR A 67 -15.04 6.03 -26.66
C TYR A 67 -15.38 4.85 -25.75
N THR A 68 -14.49 3.85 -25.68
CA THR A 68 -14.70 2.62 -24.93
C THR A 68 -14.03 2.60 -23.57
N PHE A 69 -14.72 2.02 -22.59
CA PHE A 69 -14.27 1.82 -21.21
C PHE A 69 -13.79 0.37 -21.03
N LYS A 70 -12.71 0.18 -20.28
CA LYS A 70 -12.19 -1.16 -19.99
C LYS A 70 -12.96 -1.80 -18.83
N TRP A 71 -13.43 -3.03 -19.04
CA TRP A 71 -14.10 -3.84 -18.02
C TRP A 71 -13.12 -4.78 -17.30
N LYS A 72 -13.51 -5.29 -16.13
CA LYS A 72 -12.63 -6.11 -15.26
C LYS A 72 -12.16 -7.42 -15.89
N ASP A 73 -12.96 -8.00 -16.77
CA ASP A 73 -12.67 -9.24 -17.49
C ASP A 73 -11.89 -9.01 -18.81
N GLY A 74 -11.48 -7.77 -19.08
CA GLY A 74 -10.74 -7.38 -20.28
C GLY A 74 -11.62 -7.10 -21.49
N ARG A 75 -12.95 -7.15 -21.36
CA ARG A 75 -13.86 -6.62 -22.39
C ARG A 75 -13.77 -5.10 -22.45
N MET A 76 -14.13 -4.55 -23.60
CA MET A 76 -14.29 -3.11 -23.77
C MET A 76 -15.78 -2.77 -23.88
N ALA A 77 -16.18 -1.61 -23.39
CA ALA A 77 -17.58 -1.24 -23.24
C ALA A 77 -17.83 0.16 -23.82
N LEU A 78 -18.73 0.31 -24.79
CA LEU A 78 -19.18 1.60 -25.29
C LEU A 78 -20.40 2.07 -24.47
N ALA A 79 -20.36 3.28 -23.92
CA ALA A 79 -21.49 3.83 -23.17
C ALA A 79 -22.56 4.35 -24.14
N LEU A 80 -23.79 3.83 -24.02
CA LEU A 80 -24.92 4.15 -24.91
C LEU A 80 -25.75 5.36 -24.45
N GLY A 81 -25.12 6.30 -23.73
CA GLY A 81 -25.73 7.53 -23.21
C GLY A 81 -24.76 8.69 -23.28
N LEU A 82 -24.81 9.60 -22.31
CA LEU A 82 -23.85 10.73 -22.26
C LEU A 82 -22.42 10.29 -21.89
N GLY A 83 -22.25 9.05 -21.42
CA GLY A 83 -20.98 8.53 -20.92
C GLY A 83 -19.79 8.67 -21.87
N SER A 84 -20.01 8.46 -23.17
CA SER A 84 -18.97 8.58 -24.21
C SER A 84 -18.79 10.03 -24.71
N LEU A 85 -19.47 11.02 -24.13
CA LEU A 85 -19.38 12.44 -24.52
C LEU A 85 -18.72 13.32 -23.45
N PHE A 86 -18.44 12.80 -22.25
CA PHE A 86 -17.71 13.54 -21.23
C PHE A 86 -16.24 13.63 -21.60
N ASN A 87 -15.73 14.84 -21.82
CA ASN A 87 -14.33 15.05 -22.20
C ASN A 87 -13.36 14.84 -21.03
N HIS A 88 -12.08 14.78 -21.37
CA HIS A 88 -11.00 14.66 -20.41
C HIS A 88 -10.66 15.99 -19.71
N SER A 89 -10.39 15.92 -18.40
CA SER A 89 -9.61 16.93 -17.67
C SER A 89 -8.76 16.27 -16.58
N ASN A 90 -7.61 16.88 -16.27
CA ASN A 90 -6.75 16.50 -15.14
C ASN A 90 -7.34 16.92 -13.78
N SER A 91 -8.32 17.82 -13.77
CA SER A 91 -9.09 18.26 -12.61
C SER A 91 -10.58 17.97 -12.83
N PRO A 92 -10.98 16.69 -12.99
CA PRO A 92 -12.33 16.33 -13.39
C PRO A 92 -13.36 16.78 -12.35
N ASN A 93 -14.49 17.29 -12.82
CA ASN A 93 -15.62 17.68 -11.99
C ASN A 93 -16.74 16.60 -11.98
N VAL A 94 -16.58 15.53 -12.77
CA VAL A 94 -17.42 14.33 -12.78
C VAL A 94 -16.59 13.08 -12.53
N SER A 95 -17.13 12.19 -11.70
CA SER A 95 -16.62 10.84 -11.48
C SER A 95 -17.55 9.82 -12.12
N TYR A 96 -17.02 8.66 -12.50
CA TYR A 96 -17.84 7.53 -12.94
C TYR A 96 -17.53 6.25 -12.14
N THR A 97 -18.51 5.34 -12.15
CA THR A 97 -18.44 4.01 -11.52
C THR A 97 -19.06 2.97 -12.45
N LEU A 98 -18.36 1.86 -12.68
CA LEU A 98 -18.87 0.73 -13.47
C LEU A 98 -19.76 -0.15 -12.59
N ASP A 99 -20.93 -0.55 -13.09
CA ASP A 99 -21.87 -1.46 -12.42
C ASP A 99 -22.04 -2.74 -13.24
N PRO A 100 -21.29 -3.82 -12.91
CA PRO A 100 -21.39 -5.10 -13.60
C PRO A 100 -22.72 -5.84 -13.39
N CYS A 101 -23.51 -5.47 -12.37
CA CYS A 101 -24.78 -6.13 -12.10
C CYS A 101 -25.87 -5.69 -13.09
N THR A 102 -25.74 -4.47 -13.62
CA THR A 102 -26.72 -3.86 -14.54
C THR A 102 -26.13 -3.54 -15.91
N ASP A 103 -24.87 -3.91 -16.15
CA ASP A 103 -24.11 -3.57 -17.36
C ASP A 103 -24.23 -2.08 -17.72
N SER A 104 -23.89 -1.22 -16.75
CA SER A 104 -24.00 0.24 -16.89
C SER A 104 -22.84 1.01 -16.26
N ILE A 105 -22.71 2.28 -16.64
CA ILE A 105 -21.76 3.23 -16.05
C ILE A 105 -22.54 4.39 -15.45
N ARG A 106 -22.31 4.65 -14.17
CA ARG A 106 -22.94 5.73 -13.41
C ARG A 106 -22.01 6.92 -13.27
N TYR A 107 -22.48 8.11 -13.61
CA TYR A 107 -21.73 9.37 -13.55
C TYR A 107 -22.28 10.29 -12.44
N ARG A 108 -21.38 10.84 -11.62
CA ARG A 108 -21.71 11.68 -10.45
C ARG A 108 -20.77 12.88 -10.32
N THR A 109 -21.32 14.07 -10.04
CA THR A 109 -20.55 15.30 -9.79
C THR A 109 -19.70 15.18 -8.51
N VAL A 110 -18.44 15.61 -8.55
CA VAL A 110 -17.53 15.56 -7.38
C VAL A 110 -17.52 16.85 -6.56
N ARG A 111 -18.00 17.95 -7.16
CA ARG A 111 -18.23 19.26 -6.55
C ARG A 111 -19.48 19.91 -7.15
N ASN A 112 -19.85 21.09 -6.65
CA ASN A 112 -20.87 21.89 -7.30
C ASN A 112 -20.38 22.31 -8.70
N ILE A 113 -21.29 22.28 -9.68
CA ILE A 113 -21.04 22.63 -11.08
C ILE A 113 -21.83 23.89 -11.39
N ASP A 114 -21.15 24.91 -11.88
CA ASP A 114 -21.79 26.16 -12.26
C ASP A 114 -22.50 26.02 -13.62
N PRO A 115 -23.52 26.84 -13.92
CA PRO A 115 -24.10 26.90 -15.26
C PRO A 115 -23.01 27.13 -16.32
N ASP A 116 -23.15 26.47 -17.47
CA ASP A 116 -22.24 26.55 -18.62
C ASP A 116 -20.84 25.96 -18.42
N GLU A 117 -20.58 25.34 -17.27
CA GLU A 117 -19.33 24.61 -17.02
C GLU A 117 -19.29 23.29 -17.81
N GLU A 118 -18.14 22.93 -18.39
CA GLU A 118 -17.94 21.64 -19.06
C GLU A 118 -17.77 20.52 -18.03
N LEU A 119 -18.59 19.47 -18.13
CA LEU A 119 -18.49 18.27 -17.32
C LEU A 119 -17.43 17.36 -17.91
N CYS A 120 -16.36 17.13 -17.14
CA CYS A 120 -15.20 16.36 -17.56
C CYS A 120 -14.95 15.19 -16.62
N ILE A 121 -14.53 14.06 -17.20
CA ILE A 121 -14.08 12.87 -16.48
C ILE A 121 -12.56 12.70 -16.68
N PHE A 122 -11.96 11.85 -15.86
CA PHE A 122 -10.56 11.48 -16.03
C PHE A 122 -10.44 10.21 -16.88
N TYR A 123 -9.63 10.25 -17.94
CA TYR A 123 -9.46 9.15 -18.89
C TYR A 123 -8.28 8.23 -18.50
N GLY A 124 -7.36 8.70 -17.65
CA GLY A 124 -6.08 8.05 -17.39
C GLY A 124 -4.90 8.92 -17.78
N HIS A 125 -3.68 8.47 -17.46
CA HIS A 125 -2.44 9.19 -17.73
C HIS A 125 -1.80 8.87 -19.10
N ASN A 126 -2.31 7.86 -19.82
CA ASN A 126 -1.88 7.52 -21.17
C ASN A 126 -2.82 8.16 -22.20
N LEU A 127 -2.72 9.47 -22.36
CA LEU A 127 -3.48 10.19 -23.38
C LEU A 127 -2.73 10.14 -24.71
N TRP A 128 -3.46 9.96 -25.80
CA TRP A 128 -2.92 10.03 -27.16
C TRP A 128 -2.98 11.46 -27.75
N PHE A 129 -3.42 12.44 -26.94
CA PHE A 129 -3.46 13.87 -27.26
C PHE A 129 -2.93 14.70 -26.09
N ASP A 130 -2.43 15.90 -26.38
CA ASP A 130 -1.96 16.83 -25.35
C ASP A 130 -3.14 17.52 -24.65
N PRO A 131 -3.22 17.49 -23.31
CA PRO A 131 -4.30 18.13 -22.57
C PRO A 131 -4.23 19.67 -22.69
N VAL A 132 -5.35 20.25 -23.10
CA VAL A 132 -5.50 21.70 -23.38
C VAL A 132 -5.35 22.57 -22.11
N ASP A 133 -5.40 21.98 -20.91
CA ASP A 133 -5.30 22.68 -19.61
C ASP A 133 -3.86 23.15 -19.25
N THR A 134 -2.91 23.08 -20.19
CA THR A 134 -1.51 23.45 -19.94
C THR A 134 -1.26 24.95 -20.14
N THR A 135 -1.78 25.80 -19.24
CA THR A 135 -1.25 27.16 -19.10
C THR A 135 0.05 27.11 -18.30
N VAL A 136 1.16 27.13 -19.04
CA VAL A 136 2.51 27.28 -18.53
C VAL A 136 2.66 28.66 -17.88
N SER A 137 2.98 28.69 -16.59
CA SER A 137 3.73 29.80 -15.99
C SER A 137 5.00 29.25 -15.36
N VAL A 138 6.08 29.31 -16.14
CA VAL A 138 7.45 29.15 -15.65
C VAL A 138 7.73 30.29 -14.67
N ILE A 139 8.02 29.95 -13.42
CA ILE A 139 8.85 30.78 -12.54
C ILE A 139 9.95 29.88 -12.00
N ASN A 140 11.12 30.00 -12.62
CA ASN A 140 12.39 29.64 -12.01
C ASN A 140 12.67 30.63 -10.87
N SER A 141 12.91 30.14 -9.66
CA SER A 141 13.85 30.77 -8.73
C SER A 141 14.33 29.75 -7.71
N GLU A 142 15.63 29.52 -7.75
CA GLU A 142 16.45 28.69 -6.87
C GLU A 142 16.33 29.12 -5.39
N LEU A 143 16.30 28.13 -4.50
CA LEU A 143 16.85 28.13 -3.14
C LEU A 143 17.41 26.70 -2.99
N GLU A 144 18.66 26.45 -3.37
CA GLU A 144 19.86 26.60 -2.53
C GLU A 144 19.81 25.71 -1.27
N ASP A 145 19.89 24.41 -1.48
CA ASP A 145 20.23 23.44 -0.44
C ASP A 145 21.76 23.41 -0.33
N GLY A 146 22.31 24.40 0.36
CA GLY A 146 23.70 24.47 0.75
C GLY A 146 24.08 23.34 1.70
N TRP A 147 24.44 22.19 1.13
CA TRP A 147 25.43 21.30 1.72
C TRP A 147 26.33 20.73 0.62
N GLY A 148 27.28 21.55 0.20
CA GLY A 148 28.34 21.17 -0.71
C GLY A 148 29.42 20.29 -0.05
N GLY A 149 30.03 19.46 -0.89
CA GLY A 149 31.35 18.85 -0.71
C GLY A 149 31.34 17.56 0.11
N LEU A 150 31.68 16.40 -0.43
CA LEU A 150 32.86 16.13 -1.24
C LEU A 150 32.60 15.03 -2.27
N SER A 151 32.79 15.40 -3.54
CA SER A 151 33.20 14.48 -4.59
C SER A 151 34.64 14.04 -4.34
N ALA A 152 34.87 12.73 -4.19
CA ALA A 152 36.16 12.14 -4.51
C ALA A 152 35.90 11.08 -5.60
N ALA A 153 36.47 11.37 -6.77
CA ALA A 153 36.43 10.54 -7.96
C ALA A 153 36.98 9.14 -7.67
N TRP A 154 36.30 8.14 -8.20
CA TRP A 154 36.81 6.78 -8.32
C TRP A 154 37.88 6.82 -9.41
N ASN A 155 39.15 6.78 -9.01
CA ASN A 155 40.25 6.52 -9.93
C ASN A 155 40.31 5.02 -10.18
N ASP A 156 40.10 4.69 -11.44
CA ASP A 156 40.35 3.42 -12.09
C ASP A 156 41.87 3.14 -12.04
N TYR A 157 42.26 2.02 -11.43
CA TYR A 157 43.56 1.38 -11.63
C TYR A 157 43.39 -0.13 -11.44
N ASP A 158 43.35 -0.83 -12.57
CA ASP A 158 43.74 -2.24 -12.67
C ASP A 158 45.19 -2.43 -12.18
N ASP A 159 45.40 -3.38 -11.28
CA ASP A 159 46.68 -4.09 -11.10
C ASP A 159 46.38 -5.58 -10.82
N PRO A 160 46.95 -6.53 -11.59
CA PRO A 160 46.56 -7.92 -11.52
C PRO A 160 47.35 -8.67 -10.44
N GLY A 161 46.62 -9.43 -9.63
CA GLY A 161 47.18 -10.59 -8.95
C GLY A 161 47.19 -10.52 -7.43
N LYS A 162 46.21 -11.17 -6.81
CA LYS A 162 46.43 -12.08 -5.68
C LYS A 162 45.20 -12.96 -5.47
N LEU A 163 45.40 -14.26 -5.73
CA LEU A 163 44.49 -15.32 -5.33
C LEU A 163 44.45 -15.37 -3.78
N SER A 164 43.30 -15.04 -3.19
CA SER A 164 42.96 -15.48 -1.83
C SER A 164 41.52 -15.94 -1.80
N ASN A 165 41.31 -17.22 -1.47
CA ASN A 165 40.00 -17.83 -1.25
C ASN A 165 39.34 -17.30 0.05
N SER A 166 38.98 -16.03 0.07
CA SER A 166 38.04 -15.47 1.06
C SER A 166 36.80 -15.02 0.30
N VAL A 167 35.70 -15.75 0.46
CA VAL A 167 34.42 -15.39 -0.16
C VAL A 167 33.94 -14.07 0.46
N ASP A 168 33.77 -13.03 -0.36
CA ASP A 168 33.26 -11.75 0.09
C ASP A 168 31.78 -11.91 0.50
N GLN A 169 31.49 -11.67 1.79
CA GLN A 169 30.14 -11.81 2.34
C GLN A 169 29.19 -10.71 1.87
N ASN A 170 29.73 -9.59 1.37
CA ASN A 170 28.95 -8.45 0.89
C ASN A 170 28.61 -8.54 -0.61
N GLU A 171 29.15 -9.54 -1.32
CA GLU A 171 28.85 -9.77 -2.73
C GLU A 171 27.34 -10.01 -2.93
N ILE A 172 26.73 -9.23 -3.83
CA ILE A 172 25.31 -9.37 -4.17
C ILE A 172 25.11 -10.64 -5.00
N VAL A 173 24.20 -11.49 -4.55
CA VAL A 173 23.82 -12.75 -5.19
C VAL A 173 22.75 -12.48 -6.25
N ASP A 174 22.90 -13.07 -7.43
CA ASP A 174 21.92 -12.99 -8.50
C ASP A 174 20.58 -13.66 -8.11
N ASP A 175 19.46 -13.01 -8.42
CA ASP A 175 18.11 -13.45 -8.04
C ASP A 175 17.79 -14.88 -8.48
N HIS A 176 18.29 -15.33 -9.63
CA HIS A 176 18.04 -16.68 -10.13
C HIS A 176 18.77 -17.74 -9.29
N SER A 177 19.88 -17.36 -8.65
CA SER A 177 20.70 -18.23 -7.80
C SER A 177 20.24 -18.28 -6.34
N LEU A 178 19.29 -17.44 -5.92
CA LEU A 178 18.73 -17.49 -4.57
C LEU A 178 18.04 -18.84 -4.30
N PRO A 179 18.13 -19.39 -3.07
CA PRO A 179 17.52 -20.67 -2.72
C PRO A 179 16.00 -20.58 -2.52
N PHE A 180 15.41 -19.39 -2.66
CA PHE A 180 13.98 -19.14 -2.53
C PHE A 180 13.50 -18.22 -3.65
N THR A 181 12.18 -18.12 -3.78
CA THR A 181 11.49 -17.20 -4.66
C THR A 181 10.51 -16.37 -3.84
N MET A 182 10.45 -15.07 -4.09
CA MET A 182 9.43 -14.23 -3.47
C MET A 182 8.08 -14.54 -4.14
N LEU A 183 7.08 -14.88 -3.33
CA LEU A 183 5.70 -14.95 -3.78
C LEU A 183 5.25 -13.53 -4.06
N LYS A 184 5.35 -13.13 -5.33
CA LYS A 184 4.83 -11.85 -5.80
C LYS A 184 3.31 -12.00 -5.86
N PRO A 185 2.54 -11.34 -4.97
CA PRO A 185 1.12 -11.24 -5.23
C PRO A 185 0.93 -10.58 -6.60
N PRO A 186 -0.15 -10.93 -7.34
CA PRO A 186 -0.45 -10.25 -8.59
C PRO A 186 -0.38 -8.75 -8.33
N PRO A 187 0.29 -7.98 -9.22
CA PRO A 187 0.54 -6.57 -8.97
C PRO A 187 -0.79 -5.93 -8.61
N GLU A 188 -0.88 -5.44 -7.37
CA GLU A 188 -1.87 -4.44 -7.03
C GLU A 188 -1.53 -3.26 -7.94
N GLU A 189 -2.19 -3.18 -9.09
CA GLU A 189 -2.57 -1.88 -9.59
C GLU A 189 -3.33 -1.26 -8.42
N GLU A 190 -2.73 -0.26 -7.78
CA GLU A 190 -3.45 0.63 -6.87
C GLU A 190 -4.55 1.30 -7.70
N ASP A 191 -5.62 0.57 -7.94
CA ASP A 191 -6.76 1.04 -8.69
C ASP A 191 -7.48 2.08 -7.83
N LEU A 192 -8.06 3.06 -8.51
CA LEU A 192 -8.84 4.16 -7.91
C LEU A 192 -9.92 3.67 -6.94
N ALA A 193 -10.32 2.40 -6.99
CA ALA A 193 -11.23 1.76 -6.06
C ALA A 193 -10.62 1.52 -4.65
N THR A 194 -9.35 1.13 -4.54
CA THR A 194 -8.67 0.89 -3.27
C THR A 194 -8.52 2.20 -2.48
N VAL A 195 -8.21 3.26 -3.21
CA VAL A 195 -8.15 4.64 -2.72
C VAL A 195 -9.53 5.17 -2.28
N ARG A 196 -10.61 4.79 -2.97
CA ARG A 196 -11.99 5.19 -2.61
C ARG A 196 -12.51 4.55 -1.31
N THR A 197 -11.85 3.51 -0.80
CA THR A 197 -12.23 2.81 0.44
C THR A 197 -11.44 3.29 1.67
N GLU A 198 -10.49 4.22 1.50
CA GLU A 198 -9.59 4.73 2.56
C GLU A 198 -10.29 5.55 3.67
N ALA A 199 -11.59 5.84 3.56
CA ALA A 199 -12.36 6.39 4.69
C ALA A 199 -12.39 5.43 5.91
N LEU A 200 -12.10 4.14 5.72
CA LEU A 200 -11.92 3.13 6.77
C LEU A 200 -10.50 3.08 7.38
N HIS A 201 -9.55 3.89 6.87
CA HIS A 201 -8.13 3.85 7.24
C HIS A 201 -7.64 5.15 7.89
N LEU A 202 -8.55 5.88 8.54
CA LEU A 202 -8.24 7.08 9.32
C LEU A 202 -8.17 6.72 10.79
N VAL A 203 -7.22 7.32 11.51
CA VAL A 203 -7.11 7.25 12.97
C VAL A 203 -7.37 8.62 13.56
N LEU A 204 -8.02 8.68 14.71
CA LEU A 204 -8.19 9.94 15.43
C LEU A 204 -6.88 10.28 16.12
N ALA A 205 -6.30 11.43 15.79
CA ALA A 205 -5.11 11.95 16.43
C ALA A 205 -5.41 13.26 17.16
N TRP A 206 -4.78 13.43 18.31
CA TRP A 206 -4.77 14.69 19.06
C TRP A 206 -3.90 15.72 18.36
N VAL A 207 -4.47 16.90 18.19
CA VAL A 207 -3.81 18.05 17.59
C VAL A 207 -4.06 19.29 18.43
N VAL A 208 -3.20 20.30 18.28
CA VAL A 208 -3.37 21.61 18.92
C VAL A 208 -3.13 22.72 17.92
N ASP A 209 -3.98 23.73 17.95
CA ASP A 209 -3.78 24.96 17.19
C ASP A 209 -2.72 25.83 17.90
N VAL A 210 -1.70 26.22 17.15
CA VAL A 210 -0.58 27.04 17.61
C VAL A 210 -0.79 28.46 17.08
N PRO A 211 -1.14 29.44 17.94
CA PRO A 211 -1.44 30.80 17.51
C PRO A 211 -0.18 31.52 17.01
N GLU A 212 0.97 31.28 17.64
CA GLU A 212 2.23 31.93 17.28
C GLU A 212 3.25 30.92 16.75
N SER A 213 3.76 31.14 15.53
CA SER A 213 4.76 30.26 14.91
C SER A 213 6.06 30.11 15.73
N ARG A 214 6.36 31.05 16.62
CA ARG A 214 7.54 31.01 17.50
C ARG A 214 7.45 29.91 18.57
N GLN A 215 6.23 29.54 18.97
CA GLN A 215 5.98 28.52 19.99
C GLN A 215 6.18 27.08 19.45
N ILE A 216 6.17 26.89 18.13
CA ILE A 216 6.29 25.58 17.47
C ILE A 216 7.56 24.86 17.88
N THR A 217 8.71 25.55 17.88
CA THR A 217 9.99 24.94 18.24
C THR A 217 10.01 24.46 19.70
N THR A 218 9.37 25.20 20.59
CA THR A 218 9.23 24.83 22.01
C THR A 218 8.31 23.63 22.18
N LEU A 219 7.17 23.62 21.49
CA LEU A 219 6.23 22.49 21.45
C LEU A 219 6.84 21.22 20.89
N LEU A 220 7.62 21.29 19.80
CA LEU A 220 8.31 20.12 19.23
C LEU A 220 9.33 19.54 20.21
N LYS A 221 10.08 20.39 20.93
CA LYS A 221 11.00 19.95 21.98
C LYS A 221 10.27 19.31 23.15
N TRP A 222 9.16 19.90 23.57
CA TRP A 222 8.31 19.33 24.60
C TRP A 222 7.76 17.97 24.18
N LEU A 223 7.22 17.85 22.96
CA LEU A 223 6.67 16.62 22.42
C LEU A 223 7.71 15.49 22.45
N LYS A 224 8.93 15.76 21.99
CA LYS A 224 10.04 14.81 22.03
C LYS A 224 10.40 14.33 23.45
N ASN A 225 10.23 15.20 24.45
CA ASN A 225 10.53 14.89 25.85
C ASN A 225 9.32 14.29 26.61
N SER A 226 8.11 14.42 26.07
CA SER A 226 6.87 13.99 26.72
C SER A 226 6.61 12.48 26.64
N GLY A 227 7.34 11.76 25.79
CA GLY A 227 7.12 10.33 25.54
C GLY A 227 5.88 10.03 24.67
N LEU A 228 5.17 11.06 24.19
CA LEU A 228 4.00 10.96 23.33
C LEU A 228 4.34 10.70 21.85
N GLU A 229 5.62 10.51 21.52
CA GLU A 229 6.06 10.18 20.17
C GLU A 229 5.87 8.69 19.87
N ASP A 230 4.89 8.39 19.02
CA ASP A 230 4.71 7.06 18.46
C ASP A 230 5.37 6.94 17.07
N ALA A 231 6.10 5.83 16.86
CA ALA A 231 6.65 5.43 15.57
C ALA A 231 5.56 5.26 14.50
N SER A 232 4.33 4.96 14.90
CA SER A 232 3.18 4.86 13.99
C SER A 232 2.83 6.17 13.29
N LEU A 233 3.32 7.32 13.76
CA LEU A 233 3.05 8.64 13.18
C LEU A 233 4.17 9.13 12.25
N GLY A 234 5.23 8.35 12.03
CA GLY A 234 6.40 8.75 11.26
C GLY A 234 6.10 9.11 9.79
N HIS A 235 4.99 8.64 9.24
CA HIS A 235 4.57 8.96 7.88
C HIS A 235 3.82 10.30 7.76
N LEU A 236 3.41 10.91 8.87
CA LEU A 236 2.69 12.19 8.88
C LEU A 236 3.66 13.34 9.12
N LYS A 237 3.43 14.48 8.45
CA LYS A 237 4.14 15.71 8.79
C LYS A 237 3.58 16.24 10.12
N ARG A 238 4.46 16.70 11.00
CA ARG A 238 4.06 17.17 12.33
C ARG A 238 3.28 18.49 12.34
N ILE A 239 3.39 19.28 11.27
CA ILE A 239 2.82 20.63 11.20
C ILE A 239 1.92 20.71 9.97
N ARG A 240 0.70 21.23 10.16
CA ARG A 240 -0.21 21.63 9.10
C ARG A 240 -0.43 23.15 9.14
N LYS A 241 -0.34 23.81 7.99
CA LYS A 241 -0.75 25.20 7.83
C LYS A 241 -1.96 25.24 6.90
N GLN A 242 -3.09 25.73 7.40
CA GLN A 242 -4.34 25.79 6.64
C GLN A 242 -5.15 27.02 7.08
N ASP A 243 -5.65 27.79 6.12
CA ASP A 243 -6.47 28.99 6.38
C ASP A 243 -5.86 29.98 7.38
N GLY A 244 -4.53 30.16 7.32
CA GLY A 244 -3.78 31.04 8.22
C GLY A 244 -3.57 30.50 9.64
N LYS A 245 -4.09 29.32 9.97
CA LYS A 245 -3.85 28.62 11.23
C LYS A 245 -2.72 27.61 11.10
N THR A 246 -1.92 27.48 12.15
CA THR A 246 -0.91 26.43 12.26
C THR A 246 -1.38 25.41 13.29
N THR A 247 -1.50 24.15 12.90
CA THR A 247 -1.91 23.06 13.78
C THR A 247 -0.76 22.05 13.90
N LEU A 248 -0.50 21.59 15.12
CA LEU A 248 0.54 20.61 15.44
C LEU A 248 -0.08 19.25 15.76
N LEU A 249 0.49 18.19 15.21
CA LEU A 249 0.15 16.80 15.52
C LEU A 249 0.87 16.32 16.79
N LEU A 250 0.11 15.85 17.78
CA LEU A 250 0.63 15.42 19.08
C LEU A 250 0.79 13.90 19.12
N THR A 251 -0.31 13.16 19.33
CA THR A 251 -0.33 11.72 19.58
C THR A 251 -1.64 11.09 19.07
N VAL A 252 -1.67 9.76 18.98
CA VAL A 252 -2.90 8.96 18.77
C VAL A 252 -3.37 8.25 20.04
N ASP A 253 -2.79 8.61 21.19
CA ASP A 253 -3.18 8.04 22.48
C ASP A 253 -4.67 8.22 22.79
N PRO A 254 -5.28 7.27 23.52
CA PRO A 254 -6.69 7.36 23.88
C PRO A 254 -6.99 8.53 24.82
N THR A 255 -6.00 8.98 25.61
CA THR A 255 -6.13 10.07 26.57
C THR A 255 -5.64 11.40 26.00
N PRO A 256 -6.29 12.54 26.32
CA PRO A 256 -5.83 13.85 25.88
C PRO A 256 -4.48 14.20 26.50
N PRO A 257 -3.51 14.71 25.73
CA PRO A 257 -2.20 15.09 26.25
C PRO A 257 -2.29 16.38 27.09
N GLU A 258 -1.55 16.42 28.20
CA GLU A 258 -1.43 17.62 29.03
C GLU A 258 -0.40 18.59 28.44
N LEU A 259 -0.88 19.70 27.86
CA LEU A 259 -0.01 20.68 27.22
C LEU A 259 0.77 21.54 28.23
N PRO A 260 1.94 22.08 27.85
CA PRO A 260 2.69 23.02 28.69
C PRO A 260 1.87 24.27 29.01
N VAL A 261 1.67 24.54 30.30
CA VAL A 261 0.85 25.67 30.78
C VAL A 261 1.46 27.01 30.36
N GLU A 262 2.79 27.07 30.20
CA GLU A 262 3.53 28.28 29.86
C GLU A 262 3.26 28.80 28.44
N LEU A 263 2.67 27.97 27.57
CA LEU A 263 2.43 28.33 26.18
C LEU A 263 1.02 28.89 25.92
N GLU A 264 0.15 28.93 26.94
CA GLU A 264 -1.23 29.45 26.88
C GLU A 264 -2.02 28.95 25.65
N LEU A 265 -1.82 27.67 25.31
CA LEU A 265 -2.43 27.06 24.13
C LEU A 265 -3.90 26.71 24.38
N ALA A 266 -4.68 26.63 23.29
CA ALA A 266 -6.01 26.07 23.34
C ALA A 266 -5.97 24.58 23.72
N SER A 267 -7.07 24.06 24.27
CA SER A 267 -7.19 22.63 24.57
C SER A 267 -7.01 21.78 23.30
N PRO A 268 -6.27 20.66 23.39
CA PRO A 268 -6.09 19.77 22.25
C PRO A 268 -7.43 19.15 21.84
N PHE A 269 -7.58 18.87 20.55
CA PHE A 269 -8.78 18.26 19.98
C PHE A 269 -8.40 17.14 19.00
N GLN A 270 -9.36 16.28 18.67
CA GLN A 270 -9.12 15.15 17.78
C GLN A 270 -9.49 15.45 16.33
N ILE A 271 -8.68 14.99 15.39
CA ILE A 271 -8.96 15.04 13.96
C ILE A 271 -8.60 13.70 13.30
N PRO A 272 -9.35 13.24 12.28
CA PRO A 272 -8.95 12.08 11.51
C PRO A 272 -7.68 12.36 10.69
N VAL A 273 -6.69 11.48 10.82
CA VAL A 273 -5.44 11.50 10.06
C VAL A 273 -5.19 10.16 9.36
N PRO A 274 -4.45 10.12 8.24
CA PRO A 274 -4.11 8.86 7.57
C PRO A 274 -3.32 7.91 8.48
N SER A 275 -3.68 6.63 8.52
CA SER A 275 -2.97 5.59 9.27
C SER A 275 -1.66 5.09 8.63
N SER A 276 -1.38 5.48 7.38
CA SER A 276 -0.21 5.01 6.62
C SER A 276 0.28 6.04 5.61
N ALA A 277 1.56 5.93 5.22
CA ALA A 277 2.19 6.78 4.21
C ALA A 277 1.50 6.71 2.85
N ALA A 278 1.70 7.75 2.03
CA ALA A 278 1.24 7.75 0.66
C ALA A 278 2.23 7.00 -0.24
N LEU A 279 1.73 5.97 -0.95
CA LEU A 279 2.55 5.10 -1.79
C LEU A 279 2.55 5.52 -3.27
N THR A 280 1.50 6.21 -3.71
CA THR A 280 1.38 6.83 -5.04
C THR A 280 1.15 8.32 -4.92
N LEU A 281 1.43 9.06 -5.99
CA LEU A 281 1.11 10.50 -6.06
C LEU A 281 -0.39 10.75 -5.90
N THR A 282 -1.24 9.84 -6.38
CA THR A 282 -2.69 9.90 -6.19
C THR A 282 -3.08 9.70 -4.72
N SER A 283 -2.54 8.68 -4.05
CA SER A 283 -2.73 8.48 -2.61
C SER A 283 -2.20 9.67 -1.81
N LEU A 284 -1.08 10.28 -2.23
CA LEU A 284 -0.53 11.48 -1.61
C LEU A 284 -1.50 12.65 -1.68
N SER A 285 -2.01 12.97 -2.87
CA SER A 285 -2.97 14.06 -3.05
C SER A 285 -4.22 13.87 -2.21
N LEU A 286 -4.72 12.64 -2.08
CA LEU A 286 -5.94 12.35 -1.32
C LEU A 286 -5.70 12.31 0.18
N LYS A 287 -4.66 11.63 0.65
CA LYS A 287 -4.31 11.59 2.09
C LYS A 287 -3.95 12.98 2.63
N ALA A 288 -3.31 13.81 1.80
CA ALA A 288 -3.01 15.20 2.13
C ALA A 288 -4.27 16.06 2.37
N THR A 289 -5.46 15.65 1.89
CA THR A 289 -6.71 16.36 2.21
C THR A 289 -7.14 16.20 3.68
N PHE A 290 -6.75 15.11 4.34
CA PHE A 290 -7.01 14.88 5.77
C PHE A 290 -5.90 15.50 6.62
N TRP A 291 -4.67 15.08 6.36
CA TRP A 291 -3.49 15.58 7.06
C TRP A 291 -2.25 15.50 6.16
N PRO A 292 -1.33 16.49 6.20
CA PRO A 292 -0.12 16.43 5.40
C PRO A 292 0.71 15.17 5.71
N THR A 293 0.94 14.35 4.69
CA THR A 293 1.67 13.08 4.77
C THR A 293 2.92 13.12 3.90
N PHE A 294 3.90 12.27 4.20
CA PHE A 294 5.03 12.03 3.31
C PHE A 294 4.63 11.12 2.15
N TYR A 295 5.17 11.44 0.98
CA TYR A 295 5.21 10.53 -0.16
C TYR A 295 6.36 9.57 0.08
N ALA A 296 6.03 8.32 0.38
CA ALA A 296 6.98 7.24 0.54
C ALA A 296 6.63 6.19 -0.50
N PRO A 297 6.90 6.46 -1.80
CA PRO A 297 6.69 5.45 -2.81
C PRO A 297 7.50 4.24 -2.41
N LYS A 298 6.83 3.10 -2.21
CA LYS A 298 7.54 1.83 -2.32
C LYS A 298 8.12 1.85 -3.72
N ARG A 299 9.45 1.88 -3.85
CA ARG A 299 10.11 1.74 -5.16
C ARG A 299 9.60 0.43 -5.75
N LYS A 300 8.67 0.53 -6.70
CA LYS A 300 8.03 -0.61 -7.35
C LYS A 300 9.14 -1.35 -8.09
N GLY A 301 9.69 -2.39 -7.47
CA GLY A 301 10.78 -3.18 -8.03
C GLY A 301 12.20 -2.96 -7.47
N GLU A 302 12.40 -2.29 -6.32
CA GLU A 302 13.66 -2.53 -5.60
C GLU A 302 13.60 -3.93 -5.00
N VAL A 303 14.15 -4.89 -5.72
CA VAL A 303 14.51 -6.19 -5.15
C VAL A 303 15.50 -5.91 -4.04
N GLU A 304 15.17 -6.26 -2.79
CA GLU A 304 16.13 -6.19 -1.70
C GLU A 304 17.34 -7.04 -2.11
N HIS A 305 18.48 -6.40 -2.36
CA HIS A 305 19.67 -7.12 -2.79
C HIS A 305 20.13 -8.06 -1.67
N TRP A 306 20.32 -9.33 -2.02
CA TRP A 306 20.73 -10.37 -1.10
C TRP A 306 22.25 -10.52 -1.17
N SER A 307 22.95 -10.09 -0.12
CA SER A 307 24.38 -10.40 0.00
C SER A 307 24.59 -11.90 0.27
N ARG A 308 25.75 -12.43 -0.09
CA ARG A 308 26.13 -13.82 0.22
C ARG A 308 25.96 -14.14 1.70
N GLY A 309 26.36 -13.23 2.58
CA GLY A 309 26.20 -13.40 4.03
C GLY A 309 24.73 -13.50 4.45
N LYS A 310 23.84 -12.70 3.84
CA LYS A 310 22.40 -12.75 4.13
C LYS A 310 21.77 -14.04 3.62
N VAL A 311 22.23 -14.55 2.47
CA VAL A 311 21.78 -15.86 1.95
C VAL A 311 22.20 -17.00 2.87
N GLU A 312 23.44 -17.00 3.39
CA GLU A 312 23.88 -18.03 4.32
C GLU A 312 23.12 -17.96 5.65
N TRP A 313 22.88 -16.75 6.19
CA TRP A 313 22.01 -16.56 7.36
C TRP A 313 20.63 -17.19 7.15
N ALA A 314 20.01 -17.00 5.99
CA ALA A 314 18.72 -17.62 5.68
C ALA A 314 18.82 -19.15 5.57
N ARG A 315 19.91 -19.67 5.01
CA ARG A 315 20.17 -21.13 4.92
C ARG A 315 20.35 -21.75 6.30
N GLU A 316 21.09 -21.10 7.20
CA GLU A 316 21.27 -21.54 8.58
C GLU A 316 19.94 -21.58 9.32
N ALA A 317 19.11 -20.53 9.18
CA ALA A 317 17.78 -20.51 9.77
C ALA A 317 16.88 -21.64 9.23
N MET A 318 16.95 -21.96 7.94
CA MET A 318 16.21 -23.10 7.37
C MET A 318 16.70 -24.46 7.84
N LYS A 319 18.00 -24.65 8.03
CA LYS A 319 18.55 -25.88 8.63
C LYS A 319 18.02 -26.09 10.05
N VAL A 320 17.88 -25.02 10.84
CA VAL A 320 17.29 -25.10 12.19
C VAL A 320 15.84 -25.55 12.12
N VAL A 321 15.04 -24.95 11.24
CA VAL A 321 13.65 -25.34 11.02
C VAL A 321 13.53 -26.82 10.62
N GLU A 322 14.31 -27.27 9.65
CA GLU A 322 14.30 -28.67 9.22
C GLU A 322 14.65 -29.62 10.36
N THR A 323 15.72 -29.32 11.10
CA THR A 323 16.20 -30.14 12.23
C THR A 323 15.14 -30.26 13.32
N GLU A 324 14.51 -29.14 13.72
CA GLU A 324 13.50 -29.13 14.77
C GLU A 324 12.18 -29.79 14.33
N ALA A 325 11.82 -29.70 13.05
CA ALA A 325 10.67 -30.42 12.51
C ALA A 325 10.90 -31.95 12.50
N LEU A 326 12.09 -32.41 12.13
CA LEU A 326 12.44 -33.83 12.18
C LEU A 326 12.52 -34.35 13.63
N LYS A 327 13.01 -33.52 14.55
CA LYS A 327 13.03 -33.83 15.97
C LYS A 327 11.61 -33.97 16.53
N SER A 328 10.70 -33.03 16.24
CA SER A 328 9.31 -33.12 16.72
C SER A 328 8.61 -34.38 16.22
N GLN A 329 8.92 -34.83 15.01
CA GLN A 329 8.44 -36.11 14.49
C GLN A 329 8.85 -37.30 15.36
N SER A 330 10.11 -37.33 15.81
CA SER A 330 10.62 -38.39 16.71
C SER A 330 9.96 -38.37 18.10
N GLU A 331 9.41 -37.22 18.49
CA GLU A 331 8.66 -37.00 19.74
C GLU A 331 7.15 -37.24 19.56
N ASN A 332 6.73 -37.86 18.44
CA ASN A 332 5.33 -38.16 18.10
C ASN A 332 4.44 -36.91 17.92
N GLU A 333 5.05 -35.78 17.54
CA GLU A 333 4.35 -34.58 17.08
C GLU A 333 4.29 -34.53 15.55
N LEU A 334 3.50 -33.60 15.02
CA LEU A 334 3.56 -33.28 13.60
C LEU A 334 4.92 -32.63 13.27
N PRO A 335 5.54 -32.95 12.12
CA PRO A 335 6.86 -32.46 11.73
C PRO A 335 6.78 -31.01 11.21
N ILE A 336 6.23 -30.11 12.03
CA ILE A 336 6.03 -28.71 11.71
C ILE A 336 6.72 -27.87 12.78
N SER A 337 7.69 -27.09 12.36
CA SER A 337 8.43 -26.13 13.18
C SER A 337 8.37 -24.71 12.60
N ALA A 338 8.61 -23.73 13.48
CA ALA A 338 8.71 -22.32 13.21
C ALA A 338 9.87 -21.71 14.00
N PHE A 339 10.68 -20.86 13.35
CA PHE A 339 11.90 -20.29 13.92
C PHE A 339 11.98 -18.78 13.64
N MET A 340 12.35 -18.02 14.65
CA MET A 340 12.69 -16.60 14.58
C MET A 340 14.17 -16.45 14.94
N PRO A 341 15.08 -16.31 13.95
CA PRO A 341 16.49 -16.03 14.19
C PRO A 341 16.71 -14.58 14.64
N ALA A 342 17.95 -14.28 15.04
CA ALA A 342 18.43 -12.91 15.13
C ALA A 342 18.39 -12.26 13.74
N SER A 343 18.20 -10.96 13.69
CA SER A 343 18.16 -10.21 12.43
C SER A 343 19.55 -10.24 11.78
N TYR A 344 19.58 -10.29 10.45
CA TYR A 344 20.86 -10.21 9.73
C TYR A 344 21.53 -8.85 10.01
N GLY A 345 22.77 -8.87 10.50
CA GLY A 345 23.48 -7.67 10.95
C GLY A 345 23.00 -7.12 12.30
N GLY A 346 22.14 -7.85 13.02
CA GLY A 346 21.70 -7.52 14.38
C GLY A 346 22.81 -7.73 15.43
N GLY A 347 22.62 -7.16 16.61
CA GLY A 347 23.57 -7.29 17.72
C GLY A 347 23.57 -8.69 18.35
N GLU A 348 24.68 -9.07 18.98
CA GLU A 348 24.89 -10.41 19.58
C GLU A 348 23.84 -10.83 20.64
N ASN A 349 23.12 -9.87 21.22
CA ASN A 349 22.09 -10.11 22.24
C ASN A 349 20.65 -10.12 21.71
N GLU A 350 20.47 -10.19 20.39
CA GLU A 350 19.12 -10.24 19.83
C GLU A 350 18.46 -11.59 20.13
N LYS A 351 17.24 -11.54 20.68
CA LYS A 351 16.47 -12.73 21.05
C LYS A 351 16.16 -13.58 19.82
N VAL A 352 16.31 -14.90 20.00
CA VAL A 352 15.91 -15.94 19.05
C VAL A 352 14.87 -16.85 19.70
N ALA A 353 13.96 -17.40 18.89
CA ALA A 353 12.92 -18.30 19.39
C ALA A 353 12.63 -19.40 18.37
N VAL A 354 12.43 -20.62 18.85
CA VAL A 354 12.00 -21.76 18.04
C VAL A 354 10.82 -22.44 18.71
N ALA A 355 9.89 -22.94 17.91
CA ALA A 355 8.76 -23.71 18.41
C ALA A 355 8.29 -24.75 17.39
N CYS A 356 7.81 -25.88 17.90
CA CYS A 356 7.22 -26.94 17.11
C CYS A 356 5.71 -27.01 17.33
N ASP A 357 5.04 -27.73 16.45
CA ASP A 357 3.66 -28.14 16.64
C ASP A 357 3.57 -29.07 17.85
N THR A 358 2.57 -28.82 18.69
CA THR A 358 2.36 -29.61 19.91
C THR A 358 0.91 -30.06 20.07
N ARG A 359 0.19 -30.19 18.95
CA ARG A 359 -1.23 -30.58 18.94
C ARG A 359 -1.44 -31.96 19.58
N ASN A 360 -0.52 -32.90 19.38
CA ASN A 360 -0.68 -34.26 19.88
C ASN A 360 -0.46 -34.30 21.39
N SER A 361 0.70 -33.84 21.88
CA SER A 361 1.01 -33.86 23.32
C SER A 361 0.04 -33.04 24.17
N ASN A 362 -0.42 -31.89 23.66
CA ASN A 362 -1.32 -31.00 24.40
C ASN A 362 -2.80 -31.33 24.16
N SER A 363 -3.13 -32.26 23.26
CA SER A 363 -4.52 -32.54 22.85
C SER A 363 -5.31 -31.26 22.54
N HIS A 364 -4.67 -30.30 21.89
CA HIS A 364 -5.21 -28.95 21.71
C HIS A 364 -5.04 -28.48 20.26
N PRO A 365 -6.13 -28.30 19.50
CA PRO A 365 -6.07 -28.10 18.05
C PRO A 365 -5.34 -26.83 17.63
N LEU A 366 -5.33 -25.78 18.46
CA LEU A 366 -4.65 -24.51 18.14
C LEU A 366 -3.14 -24.50 18.47
N ARG A 367 -2.53 -25.62 18.90
CA ARG A 367 -1.10 -25.66 19.27
C ARG A 367 -0.19 -25.85 18.06
N HIS A 368 -0.39 -25.00 17.05
CA HIS A 368 0.43 -24.97 15.85
C HIS A 368 1.79 -24.34 16.15
N ALA A 369 2.82 -24.74 15.40
CA ALA A 369 4.18 -24.22 15.55
C ALA A 369 4.27 -22.69 15.59
N VAL A 370 3.55 -22.01 14.68
CA VAL A 370 3.52 -20.52 14.63
C VAL A 370 2.90 -19.90 15.88
N LEU A 371 1.80 -20.45 16.40
CA LEU A 371 1.16 -19.93 17.61
C LEU A 371 2.01 -20.20 18.85
N ASN A 372 2.69 -21.35 18.88
CA ASN A 372 3.66 -21.66 19.92
C ASN A 372 4.88 -20.72 19.84
N LEU A 373 5.36 -20.37 18.65
CA LEU A 373 6.44 -19.41 18.45
C LEU A 373 6.06 -18.02 18.96
N ILE A 374 4.90 -17.49 18.55
CA ILE A 374 4.42 -16.17 18.98
C ILE A 374 4.30 -16.12 20.50
N ARG A 375 3.76 -17.17 21.13
CA ARG A 375 3.70 -17.27 22.59
C ARG A 375 5.08 -17.27 23.22
N ARG A 376 6.02 -18.05 22.68
CA ARG A 376 7.40 -18.11 23.18
C ARG A 376 8.09 -16.74 23.08
N VAL A 377 7.87 -15.99 22.01
CA VAL A 377 8.37 -14.62 21.87
C VAL A 377 7.73 -13.70 22.90
N ALA A 378 6.41 -13.81 23.13
CA ALA A 378 5.74 -13.04 24.17
C ALA A 378 6.33 -13.29 25.56
N ASP A 379 6.61 -14.54 25.91
CA ASP A 379 7.23 -14.91 27.19
C ASP A 379 8.64 -14.28 27.31
N LEU A 380 9.45 -14.35 26.25
CA LEU A 380 10.78 -13.73 26.21
C LEU A 380 10.73 -12.20 26.33
N GLU A 381 9.67 -11.55 25.84
CA GLU A 381 9.47 -10.10 25.97
C GLU A 381 8.94 -9.70 27.37
N ALA A 382 8.11 -10.54 27.99
CA ALA A 382 7.57 -10.30 29.32
C ALA A 382 8.66 -10.24 30.41
N ASP A 383 9.74 -11.02 30.25
CA ASP A 383 10.85 -11.07 31.22
C ASP A 383 11.65 -9.75 31.33
N ASN A 384 11.48 -8.80 30.40
CA ASN A 384 12.32 -7.59 30.29
C ASN A 384 11.58 -6.25 30.50
N SER A 385 10.27 -6.22 30.75
CA SER A 385 9.54 -4.95 30.87
C SER A 385 8.50 -4.93 32.00
N PRO A 386 8.60 -4.01 32.98
CA PRO A 386 7.67 -3.96 34.12
C PRO A 386 6.33 -3.26 33.81
N SER A 387 6.13 -2.70 32.62
CA SER A 387 4.95 -1.88 32.32
C SER A 387 4.87 -1.51 30.84
N SER A 388 4.40 -2.42 29.99
CA SER A 388 3.87 -2.02 28.68
C SER A 388 2.35 -2.18 28.71
N GLU A 389 1.62 -1.10 28.42
CA GLU A 389 0.18 -1.17 28.20
C GLU A 389 -0.11 -2.17 27.07
N ASN A 390 -1.16 -2.98 27.24
CA ASN A 390 -1.58 -3.96 26.24
C ASN A 390 -1.72 -3.31 24.87
N GLY A 391 -0.95 -3.78 23.88
CA GLY A 391 -1.07 -3.35 22.49
C GLY A 391 -0.07 -2.28 22.02
N SER A 392 0.81 -1.79 22.90
CA SER A 392 1.87 -0.84 22.51
C SER A 392 2.99 -1.47 21.66
N ASN A 393 3.29 -2.76 21.89
CA ASN A 393 4.37 -3.48 21.18
C ASN A 393 3.87 -4.73 20.46
N TYR A 394 4.06 -4.76 19.15
CA TYR A 394 3.77 -5.94 18.32
C TYR A 394 5.00 -6.86 18.29
N LEU A 395 4.78 -8.13 18.68
CA LEU A 395 5.82 -9.10 19.02
C LEU A 395 6.85 -9.39 17.91
N LEU A 396 6.46 -9.32 16.64
CA LEU A 396 7.31 -9.71 15.51
C LEU A 396 7.64 -8.54 14.57
N THR A 397 7.45 -7.28 15.01
CA THR A 397 7.78 -6.10 14.20
C THR A 397 9.23 -6.14 13.73
N GLY A 398 9.44 -6.05 12.42
CA GLY A 398 10.78 -6.08 11.82
C GLY A 398 11.45 -7.47 11.77
N ARG A 399 10.85 -8.49 12.39
CA ARG A 399 11.43 -9.84 12.50
C ARG A 399 11.13 -10.70 11.27
N SER A 400 12.04 -11.62 10.96
CA SER A 400 11.87 -12.63 9.92
C SER A 400 11.52 -13.97 10.56
N VAL A 401 10.53 -14.68 10.02
CA VAL A 401 10.12 -16.00 10.53
C VAL A 401 10.31 -17.07 9.47
N PHE A 402 10.91 -18.17 9.87
CA PHE A 402 11.28 -19.30 9.04
C PHE A 402 10.41 -20.50 9.43
N LEU A 403 9.77 -21.14 8.45
CA LEU A 403 8.74 -22.16 8.66
C LEU A 403 9.03 -23.41 7.85
N SER A 404 8.74 -24.57 8.42
CA SER A 404 8.85 -25.85 7.69
C SER A 404 7.76 -26.00 6.63
N HIS A 405 6.56 -25.50 6.93
CA HIS A 405 5.38 -25.61 6.09
C HIS A 405 4.72 -24.25 5.93
N GLU A 406 4.03 -24.05 4.82
CA GLU A 406 3.19 -22.89 4.61
C GLU A 406 2.17 -22.78 5.77
N PRO A 407 2.08 -21.60 6.42
CA PRO A 407 1.17 -21.42 7.54
C PRO A 407 -0.29 -21.50 7.08
N CYS A 408 -1.15 -22.15 7.87
CA CYS A 408 -2.59 -22.14 7.61
C CYS A 408 -3.21 -20.75 7.84
N ILE A 409 -4.46 -20.55 7.43
CA ILE A 409 -5.19 -19.27 7.58
C ILE A 409 -5.07 -18.66 8.98
N MET A 410 -5.26 -19.46 10.03
CA MET A 410 -5.14 -19.01 11.42
C MET A 410 -3.71 -18.52 11.74
N CYS A 411 -2.70 -19.29 11.36
CA CYS A 411 -1.30 -18.96 11.62
C CYS A 411 -0.86 -17.73 10.82
N SER A 412 -1.28 -17.62 9.56
CA SER A 412 -1.04 -16.45 8.72
C SER A 412 -1.66 -15.19 9.32
N MET A 413 -2.90 -15.27 9.83
CA MET A 413 -3.54 -14.14 10.51
C MET A 413 -2.84 -13.78 11.83
N ALA A 414 -2.35 -14.78 12.59
CA ALA A 414 -1.58 -14.52 13.81
C ALA A 414 -0.24 -13.81 13.53
N LEU A 415 0.45 -14.19 12.46
CA LEU A 415 1.66 -13.53 11.98
C LEU A 415 1.39 -12.09 11.54
N LEU A 416 0.25 -11.86 10.88
CA LEU A 416 -0.22 -10.52 10.49
C LEU A 416 -0.47 -9.64 11.71
N HIS A 417 -1.22 -10.15 12.70
CA HIS A 417 -1.47 -9.44 13.96
C HIS A 417 -0.21 -9.22 14.79
N SER A 418 0.82 -10.05 14.60
CA SER A 418 2.12 -9.88 15.25
C SER A 418 3.07 -8.93 14.51
N ARG A 419 2.65 -8.40 13.35
CA ARG A 419 3.42 -7.50 12.47
C ARG A 419 4.77 -8.05 11.97
N VAL A 420 4.85 -9.34 11.66
CA VAL A 420 6.07 -9.94 11.08
C VAL A 420 6.54 -9.18 9.83
N LYS A 421 7.86 -8.99 9.61
CA LYS A 421 8.37 -8.33 8.39
C LYS A 421 8.20 -9.23 7.16
N GLN A 422 8.65 -10.48 7.30
CA GLN A 422 8.71 -11.43 6.20
C GLN A 422 8.71 -12.87 6.73
N ILE A 423 8.25 -13.80 5.91
CA ILE A 423 8.30 -15.23 6.19
C ILE A 423 9.02 -16.00 5.08
N PHE A 424 9.67 -17.10 5.47
CA PHE A 424 10.25 -18.09 4.57
C PHE A 424 9.62 -19.45 4.89
N TYR A 425 9.19 -20.22 3.89
CA TYR A 425 8.73 -21.60 4.13
C TYR A 425 9.27 -22.61 3.11
N LEU A 426 9.46 -23.85 3.56
CA LEU A 426 9.96 -24.96 2.71
C LEU A 426 8.83 -25.59 1.88
N ASN A 427 7.78 -26.09 2.55
CA ASN A 427 6.74 -26.89 1.91
C ASN A 427 5.42 -26.09 1.71
N PRO A 428 4.97 -25.84 0.48
CA PRO A 428 3.65 -25.25 0.21
C PRO A 428 2.49 -26.16 0.67
N MET A 429 1.38 -25.57 1.13
CA MET A 429 0.19 -26.29 1.62
C MET A 429 -1.03 -25.91 0.77
N ARG A 430 -1.28 -26.66 -0.32
CA ARG A 430 -2.26 -26.25 -1.35
C ARG A 430 -3.69 -26.13 -0.84
N ARG A 431 -4.07 -26.92 0.16
CA ARG A 431 -5.46 -27.02 0.64
C ARG A 431 -5.73 -26.24 1.92
N THR A 432 -4.69 -25.89 2.67
CA THR A 432 -4.83 -25.25 3.99
C THR A 432 -4.02 -23.96 4.13
N GLY A 433 -3.07 -23.73 3.22
CA GLY A 433 -2.13 -22.62 3.21
C GLY A 433 -2.79 -21.25 3.04
N GLY A 434 -2.39 -20.31 3.90
CA GLY A 434 -2.87 -18.94 3.90
C GLY A 434 -1.90 -17.92 3.30
N CYS A 435 -0.80 -18.36 2.69
CA CYS A 435 0.27 -17.52 2.15
C CYS A 435 0.68 -17.96 0.73
N GLY A 436 -0.28 -18.33 -0.12
CA GLY A 436 -0.03 -18.79 -1.49
C GLY A 436 -0.78 -20.07 -1.90
N GLY A 437 -1.29 -20.84 -0.94
CA GLY A 437 -2.12 -22.02 -1.17
C GLY A 437 -3.56 -21.66 -1.53
N VAL A 438 -4.48 -21.72 -0.56
CA VAL A 438 -5.91 -21.41 -0.78
C VAL A 438 -6.14 -19.91 -0.94
N THR A 439 -5.37 -19.12 -0.19
CA THR A 439 -5.45 -17.66 -0.18
C THR A 439 -4.07 -17.09 0.16
N CYS A 440 -3.95 -15.77 0.05
CA CYS A 440 -2.80 -15.06 0.57
C CYS A 440 -3.30 -13.95 1.50
N LEU A 441 -3.36 -14.23 2.80
CA LEU A 441 -3.85 -13.28 3.81
C LEU A 441 -3.12 -11.93 3.80
N PRO A 442 -1.79 -11.86 3.61
CA PRO A 442 -1.08 -10.59 3.47
C PRO A 442 -1.56 -9.72 2.30
N THR A 443 -2.30 -10.28 1.35
CA THR A 443 -2.78 -9.59 0.14
C THR A 443 -4.26 -9.23 0.23
N LEU A 444 -4.95 -9.61 1.31
CA LEU A 444 -6.38 -9.31 1.45
C LEU A 444 -6.62 -7.80 1.55
N GLN A 445 -7.70 -7.34 0.93
CA GLN A 445 -8.14 -5.96 1.09
C GLN A 445 -8.66 -5.73 2.52
N GLY A 446 -8.26 -4.62 3.15
CA GLY A 446 -8.70 -4.25 4.50
C GLY A 446 -7.79 -4.70 5.65
N VAL A 447 -6.67 -5.38 5.38
CA VAL A 447 -5.66 -5.65 6.42
C VAL A 447 -4.71 -4.45 6.58
N ASN A 448 -4.39 -4.10 7.83
CA ASN A 448 -3.56 -2.93 8.17
C ASN A 448 -2.05 -3.22 8.17
N HIS A 449 -1.65 -4.49 8.04
CA HIS A 449 -0.26 -4.92 7.97
C HIS A 449 -0.07 -5.93 6.84
N ARG A 450 1.06 -5.83 6.13
CA ARG A 450 1.45 -6.75 5.06
C ARG A 450 2.90 -7.18 5.26
N PHE A 451 3.18 -8.44 4.96
CA PHE A 451 4.52 -9.01 5.10
C PHE A 451 4.92 -9.77 3.83
N GLU A 452 6.22 -9.87 3.60
CA GLU A 452 6.77 -10.54 2.42
C GLU A 452 6.77 -12.06 2.63
N VAL A 453 6.54 -12.81 1.55
CA VAL A 453 6.45 -14.26 1.58
C VAL A 453 7.48 -14.82 0.62
N PHE A 454 8.38 -15.66 1.13
CA PHE A 454 9.42 -16.33 0.35
C PHE A 454 9.23 -17.85 0.43
N VAL A 455 9.27 -18.50 -0.73
CA VAL A 455 9.10 -19.94 -0.88
C VAL A 455 10.44 -20.55 -1.24
N TRP A 456 10.93 -21.47 -0.43
CA TRP A 456 12.18 -22.18 -0.69
C TRP A 456 12.04 -23.06 -1.94
N LYS A 457 13.06 -23.08 -2.80
CA LYS A 457 13.04 -23.85 -4.06
C LYS A 457 13.20 -25.35 -3.81
N GLU A 458 13.90 -25.72 -2.74
CA GLU A 458 14.13 -27.12 -2.36
C GLU A 458 12.99 -27.63 -1.48
N VAL A 459 12.32 -28.69 -1.94
CA VAL A 459 11.30 -29.41 -1.16
C VAL A 459 12.01 -30.53 -0.39
N VAL A 460 11.81 -30.57 0.93
CA VAL A 460 12.39 -31.61 1.78
C VAL A 460 11.42 -32.79 1.86
N SER A 461 11.70 -33.85 1.09
CA SER A 461 10.81 -35.02 0.96
C SER A 461 10.47 -35.70 2.30
N LYS A 462 11.36 -35.60 3.30
CA LYS A 462 11.16 -36.18 4.64
C LYS A 462 10.12 -35.43 5.48
N LEU A 463 9.84 -34.18 5.12
CA LEU A 463 8.87 -33.33 5.80
C LEU A 463 7.50 -33.34 5.08
N VAL A 464 7.30 -34.15 4.05
CA VAL A 464 6.00 -34.24 3.35
C VAL A 464 4.98 -34.86 4.29
N ILE A 465 4.00 -34.07 4.69
CA ILE A 465 2.86 -34.52 5.49
C ILE A 465 1.87 -35.20 4.54
N ASN A 466 1.40 -36.40 4.88
CA ASN A 466 0.45 -37.19 4.07
C ASN A 466 -0.78 -36.36 3.65
N GLU A 467 -1.28 -36.56 2.42
CA GLU A 467 -2.42 -35.84 1.83
C GLU A 467 -3.71 -35.85 2.67
N ALA A 468 -3.84 -36.80 3.60
CA ALA A 468 -4.95 -36.91 4.54
C ALA A 468 -4.99 -35.81 5.63
N LEU A 469 -3.85 -35.15 5.92
CA LEU A 469 -3.77 -34.01 6.85
C LEU A 469 -3.87 -32.66 6.14
N ASP A 470 -3.83 -32.67 4.81
CA ASP A 470 -4.14 -31.52 3.95
C ASP A 470 -5.67 -31.45 3.68
N ALA A 471 -6.44 -32.44 4.14
CA ALA A 471 -7.91 -32.48 4.16
C ALA A 471 -8.47 -31.97 5.49
#